data_AF-A0A419SFP1-F1
#
_entry.id   AF-A0A419SFP1-F1
#
_cell.length_a   1.000
_cell.length_b   1.000
_cell.length_c   1.000
_cell.angle_alpha   90.00
_cell.angle_beta   90.00
_cell.angle_gamma   90.00
#
_symmetry.space_group_name_H-M   'P 1'
#
loop_
_entity.id
_entity.type
_entity.pdbx_description
1 polymer ?
#
loop_
_entity_poly.entity_id
_entity_poly.type
_entity_poly.pdbx_seq_one_letter_code
_entity_poly.pdbx_strand_id
1 'polypeptide(L)'
;MRYCLLQGENGLQFIAIPKDHMYQLVALIHRLHKEIDKLTAKEKPTLPIVLAECSELEILSPHCEIISGLDYINELEKSFNDVQETEYPLISLLTEIRAFQAQLEYLAEEV
;
A
#
# COMPACT_ATOMS: atom_id res chain seq x y z
N MET A 1 -3.31 -15.21 7.39
CA MET A 1 -2.60 -13.94 7.13
C MET A 1 -1.29 -14.21 6.41
N ARG A 2 -0.76 -13.21 5.71
CA ARG A 2 0.58 -13.14 5.12
C ARG A 2 1.18 -11.78 5.50
N TYR A 3 2.49 -11.68 5.52
CA TYR A 3 3.20 -10.45 5.84
C TYR A 3 4.00 -9.97 4.64
N CYS A 4 3.82 -8.71 4.25
CA CYS A 4 4.60 -8.04 3.23
C CYS A 4 5.64 -7.16 3.92
N LEU A 5 6.91 -7.30 3.53
CA LEU A 5 8.00 -6.46 4.01
C LEU A 5 8.24 -5.36 2.97
N LEU A 6 8.05 -4.13 3.41
CA LEU A 6 8.23 -2.93 2.60
C LEU A 6 9.40 -2.11 3.13
N GLN A 7 10.20 -1.54 2.23
CA GLN A 7 11.21 -0.55 2.57
C GLN A 7 10.66 0.85 2.24
N GLY A 8 10.27 1.61 3.26
CA GLY A 8 9.95 3.04 3.15
C GLY A 8 11.16 3.93 3.42
N GLU A 9 10.97 5.25 3.41
CA GLU A 9 12.03 6.22 3.72
C GLU A 9 12.54 6.09 5.16
N ASN A 10 11.63 5.80 6.10
CA ASN A 10 11.94 5.74 7.54
C ASN A 10 12.31 4.32 8.03
N GLY A 11 12.50 3.38 7.11
CA GLY A 11 12.88 2.00 7.44
C GLY A 11 11.89 0.95 6.95
N LEU A 12 11.95 -0.23 7.58
CA LEU A 12 11.10 -1.36 7.26
C LEU A 12 9.68 -1.18 7.81
N GLN A 13 8.70 -1.54 6.99
CA GLN A 13 7.29 -1.63 7.36
C GLN A 13 6.82 -3.08 7.15
N PHE A 14 6.01 -3.56 8.09
CA PHE A 14 5.49 -4.93 8.08
C PHE A 14 3.98 -4.88 7.91
N ILE A 15 3.49 -5.29 6.73
CA ILE A 15 2.06 -5.18 6.41
C ILE A 15 1.41 -6.56 6.55
N ALA A 16 0.46 -6.71 7.47
CA ALA A 16 -0.35 -7.90 7.60
C ALA A 16 -1.57 -7.84 6.69
N ILE A 17 -1.72 -8.84 5.82
CA ILE A 17 -2.82 -8.89 4.87
C ILE A 17 -3.39 -10.32 4.75
N PRO A 18 -4.68 -10.49 4.44
CA PRO A 18 -5.23 -11.80 4.10
C PRO A 18 -4.44 -12.46 2.96
N LYS A 19 -4.30 -13.79 3.04
CA LYS A 19 -3.48 -14.55 2.09
C LYS A 19 -3.89 -14.31 0.64
N ASP A 20 -5.19 -14.27 0.38
CA ASP A 20 -5.75 -14.14 -0.97
C ASP A 20 -5.61 -12.72 -1.54
N HIS A 21 -5.24 -11.75 -0.71
CA HIS A 21 -5.06 -10.33 -1.09
C HIS A 21 -3.59 -9.92 -1.19
N MET A 22 -2.63 -10.78 -0.82
CA MET A 22 -1.20 -10.46 -0.88
C MET A 22 -0.73 -10.15 -2.30
N TYR A 23 -1.10 -10.98 -3.28
CA TYR A 23 -0.76 -10.74 -4.68
C TYR A 23 -1.32 -9.40 -5.18
N GLN A 24 -2.55 -9.05 -4.79
CA GLN A 24 -3.18 -7.78 -5.16
C GLN A 24 -2.42 -6.58 -4.59
N LEU A 25 -2.02 -6.61 -3.31
CA LEU A 25 -1.19 -5.57 -2.70
C LEU A 25 0.13 -5.37 -3.45
N VAL A 26 0.85 -6.46 -3.72
CA VAL A 26 2.15 -6.40 -4.42
C VAL A 26 1.96 -5.89 -5.85
N ALA A 27 0.94 -6.36 -6.56
CA ALA A 27 0.62 -5.89 -7.91
C ALA A 27 0.26 -4.39 -7.94
N LEU A 28 -0.52 -3.92 -6.95
CA LEU A 28 -0.84 -2.50 -6.79
C LEU A 28 0.42 -1.67 -6.59
N ILE A 29 1.29 -2.02 -5.64
CA ILE A 29 2.53 -1.26 -5.39
C ILE A 29 3.40 -1.19 -6.65
N HIS A 30 3.56 -2.30 -7.37
CA HIS A 30 4.29 -2.30 -8.65
C HIS A 30 3.63 -1.44 -9.73
N ARG A 31 2.29 -1.40 -9.77
CA ARG A 31 1.54 -0.54 -10.69
C ARG A 31 1.79 0.93 -10.37
N LEU A 32 1.73 1.31 -9.10
CA LEU A 32 1.99 2.68 -8.65
C LEU A 32 3.41 3.13 -9.06
N HIS A 33 4.43 2.30 -8.82
CA HIS A 33 5.82 2.59 -9.24
C HIS A 33 5.95 2.84 -10.74
N LYS A 34 5.22 2.11 -11.59
CA LYS A 34 5.28 2.28 -13.05
C LYS A 34 4.67 3.59 -13.56
N GLU A 35 3.77 4.18 -12.81
CA GLU A 35 2.98 5.33 -13.25
C GLU A 35 3.30 6.62 -12.50
N ILE A 36 3.87 6.55 -11.29
CA ILE A 36 4.16 7.72 -10.45
C ILE A 36 5.09 8.73 -11.14
N ASP A 37 6.04 8.24 -11.94
CA ASP A 37 6.96 9.09 -12.69
C ASP A 37 6.27 9.92 -13.76
N LYS A 38 5.08 9.49 -14.22
CA LYS A 38 4.29 10.20 -15.23
C LYS A 38 3.43 11.32 -14.65
N LEU A 39 3.25 11.37 -13.32
CA LEU A 39 2.61 12.51 -12.66
C LEU A 39 3.43 13.78 -12.93
N THR A 40 2.73 14.89 -13.17
CA THR A 40 3.34 16.20 -13.42
C THR A 40 3.38 17.07 -12.16
N ALA A 41 2.63 16.69 -11.13
CA ALA A 41 2.69 17.33 -9.82
C ALA A 41 4.12 17.45 -9.29
N LYS A 42 4.42 18.62 -8.71
CA LYS A 42 5.73 18.93 -8.12
C LYS A 42 6.05 18.03 -6.92
N GLU A 43 5.03 17.76 -6.11
CA GLU A 43 5.12 16.88 -4.94
C GLU A 43 4.40 15.58 -5.28
N LYS A 44 5.15 14.48 -5.23
CA LYS A 44 4.66 13.12 -5.52
C LYS A 44 4.74 12.29 -4.24
N PRO A 45 3.84 11.31 -4.04
CA PRO A 45 3.94 10.40 -2.91
C PRO A 45 5.25 9.62 -2.95
N THR A 46 5.88 9.37 -1.81
CA THR A 46 6.95 8.37 -1.77
C THR A 46 6.36 6.98 -1.68
N LEU A 47 6.74 6.11 -2.61
CA LEU A 47 6.33 4.71 -2.61
C LEU A 47 7.41 3.82 -1.98
N PRO A 48 7.03 2.89 -1.10
CA PRO A 48 7.99 1.93 -0.58
C PRO A 48 8.33 0.86 -1.63
N ILE A 49 9.46 0.17 -1.41
CA ILE A 49 9.87 -0.96 -2.24
C ILE A 49 9.39 -2.25 -1.60
N VAL A 50 8.78 -3.15 -2.38
CA VAL A 50 8.45 -4.51 -1.92
C VAL A 50 9.75 -5.33 -1.82
N LEU A 51 10.07 -5.81 -0.62
CA LEU A 51 11.27 -6.61 -0.38
C LEU A 51 10.98 -8.11 -0.37
N ALA A 52 9.93 -8.52 0.35
CA ALA A 52 9.59 -9.93 0.54
C ALA A 52 8.14 -10.12 0.97
N GLU A 53 7.65 -11.35 0.83
CA GLU A 53 6.47 -11.84 1.55
C GLU A 53 6.82 -13.07 2.38
N CYS A 54 6.20 -13.25 3.54
CA CYS A 54 6.34 -14.45 4.36
C CYS A 54 5.00 -14.89 4.98
N SER A 55 4.89 -16.17 5.34
CA SER A 55 3.74 -16.72 6.07
C SER A 55 3.79 -16.42 7.56
N GLU A 56 4.99 -16.37 8.14
CA GLU A 56 5.22 -16.21 9.56
C GLU A 56 6.23 -15.07 9.77
N LEU A 57 5.94 -14.22 10.76
CA LEU A 57 6.76 -13.08 11.12
C LEU A 57 6.73 -12.96 12.64
N GLU A 58 7.91 -12.86 13.24
CA GLU A 58 8.09 -12.54 14.65
C GLU A 58 8.88 -11.23 14.74
N ILE A 59 8.29 -10.23 15.39
CA ILE A 59 8.96 -8.94 15.64
C ILE A 59 9.59 -8.98 17.04
N LEU A 60 10.91 -8.87 17.09
CA LEU A 60 11.67 -8.83 18.34
C LEU A 60 11.92 -7.41 18.86
N SER A 61 11.79 -6.41 17.98
CA SER A 61 12.01 -4.99 18.32
C SER A 61 10.70 -4.35 18.78
N PRO A 62 10.65 -3.71 19.97
CA PRO A 62 9.46 -3.00 20.43
C PRO A 62 9.16 -1.72 19.63
N HIS A 63 10.06 -1.31 18.73
CA HIS A 63 9.91 -0.12 17.89
C HIS A 63 9.34 -0.44 16.50
N CYS A 64 9.03 -1.70 16.23
CA CYS A 64 8.43 -2.13 14.98
C CYS A 64 7.01 -2.60 15.22
N GLU A 65 6.09 -2.14 14.38
CA GLU A 65 4.69 -2.51 14.46
C GLU A 65 4.25 -3.22 13.17
N ILE A 66 3.30 -4.13 13.32
CA ILE A 66 2.60 -4.74 12.20
C ILE A 66 1.44 -3.82 11.84
N ILE A 67 1.48 -3.27 10.63
CA ILE A 67 0.45 -2.40 10.08
C ILE A 67 -0.59 -3.30 9.40
N SER A 68 -1.88 -3.04 9.62
CA SER A 68 -2.91 -3.76 8.88
C SER A 68 -2.90 -3.36 7.40
N GLY A 69 -3.27 -4.28 6.50
CA GLY A 69 -3.37 -3.98 5.08
C GLY A 69 -4.34 -2.82 4.80
N LEU A 70 -5.44 -2.73 5.56
CA LEU A 70 -6.41 -1.65 5.42
C LEU A 70 -5.83 -0.29 5.84
N ASP A 71 -5.17 -0.22 7.00
CA ASP A 71 -4.53 1.03 7.46
C ASP A 71 -3.46 1.51 6.48
N TYR A 72 -2.66 0.58 5.94
CA TYR A 72 -1.66 0.90 4.92
C TYR A 72 -2.32 1.47 3.65
N ILE A 73 -3.42 0.86 3.17
CA ILE A 73 -4.12 1.34 1.98
C ILE A 73 -4.82 2.68 2.22
N ASN A 74 -5.34 2.93 3.42
CA ASN A 74 -5.93 4.22 3.80
C ASN A 74 -4.91 5.35 3.72
N GLU A 75 -3.71 5.15 4.31
CA GLU A 75 -2.65 6.16 4.24
C GLU A 75 -2.11 6.34 2.82
N LEU A 76 -2.05 5.26 2.03
CA LEU A 76 -1.68 5.32 0.62
C LEU A 76 -2.69 6.12 -0.20
N GLU A 77 -3.99 5.87 -0.02
CA GLU A 77 -5.07 6.62 -0.70
C GLU A 77 -4.97 8.11 -0.40
N LYS A 78 -4.83 8.45 0.89
CA LYS A 78 -4.67 9.83 1.35
C LYS A 78 -3.46 10.51 0.69
N SER A 79 -2.31 9.82 0.65
CA SER A 79 -1.09 10.36 0.03
C SER A 79 -1.27 10.67 -1.47
N PHE A 80 -2.01 9.84 -2.21
CA PHE A 80 -2.33 10.10 -3.61
C PHE A 80 -3.42 11.17 -3.78
N ASN A 81 -4.38 11.24 -2.87
CA ASN A 81 -5.46 12.24 -2.92
C ASN A 81 -4.95 13.67 -2.63
N ASP A 82 -3.85 13.81 -1.88
CA ASP A 82 -3.21 15.09 -1.59
C ASP A 82 -2.39 15.65 -2.78
N VAL A 83 -2.16 14.84 -3.82
CA VAL A 83 -1.42 15.26 -5.03
C VAL A 83 -2.19 16.35 -5.77
N GLN A 84 -1.52 17.45 -6.08
CA GLN A 84 -2.08 18.61 -6.79
C GLN A 84 -2.17 18.37 -8.31
N GLU A 85 -2.91 17.36 -8.70
CA GLU A 85 -3.17 16.98 -10.10
C GLU A 85 -4.57 16.35 -10.19
N THR A 86 -5.23 16.43 -11.34
CA THR A 86 -6.59 15.89 -11.51
C THR A 86 -6.75 15.09 -12.81
N GLU A 87 -5.64 14.82 -13.49
CA GLU A 87 -5.65 14.14 -14.78
C GLU A 87 -5.01 12.75 -14.68
N TYR A 88 -4.90 12.08 -15.82
CA TYR A 88 -4.20 10.79 -15.88
C TYR A 88 -2.69 10.99 -15.68
N PRO A 89 -2.01 10.05 -14.98
CA PRO A 89 -2.55 8.79 -14.48
C PRO A 89 -3.23 8.86 -13.10
N LEU A 90 -3.24 10.00 -12.40
CA LEU A 90 -3.67 10.08 -10.99
C LEU A 90 -5.06 9.48 -10.73
N ILE A 91 -6.06 9.85 -11.54
CA ILE A 91 -7.44 9.32 -11.39
C ILE A 91 -7.46 7.78 -11.51
N SER A 92 -6.68 7.22 -12.44
CA SER A 92 -6.58 5.75 -12.59
C SER A 92 -5.99 5.12 -11.34
N LEU A 93 -4.90 5.68 -10.80
CA LEU A 93 -4.24 5.15 -9.62
C LEU A 93 -5.14 5.23 -8.38
N LEU A 94 -5.82 6.35 -8.16
CA LEU A 94 -6.79 6.50 -7.07
C LEU A 94 -7.96 5.51 -7.21
N THR A 95 -8.44 5.27 -8.43
CA THR A 95 -9.50 4.29 -8.68
C THR A 95 -9.04 2.88 -8.30
N GLU A 96 -7.82 2.50 -8.69
CA GLU A 96 -7.24 1.20 -8.35
C GLU A 96 -7.01 1.03 -6.84
N ILE A 97 -6.49 2.07 -6.16
CA ILE A 97 -6.30 2.08 -4.70
C ILE A 97 -7.64 1.91 -3.98
N ARG A 98 -8.65 2.73 -4.31
CA ARG A 98 -9.98 2.70 -3.68
C ARG A 98 -10.73 1.39 -3.94
N ALA A 99 -10.56 0.79 -5.13
CA ALA A 99 -11.15 -0.51 -5.42
C ALA A 99 -10.55 -1.62 -4.54
N PHE A 100 -9.27 -1.56 -4.22
CA PHE A 100 -8.64 -2.50 -3.30
C PHE A 100 -8.99 -2.20 -1.83
N GLN A 101 -9.05 -0.92 -1.46
CA GLN A 101 -9.52 -0.46 -0.15
C GLN A 101 -10.90 -1.04 0.18
N ALA A 102 -11.87 -0.87 -0.72
CA ALA A 102 -13.24 -1.37 -0.52
C ALA A 102 -13.30 -2.91 -0.34
N GLN A 103 -12.41 -3.67 -0.99
CA GLN A 103 -12.31 -5.13 -0.79
C GLN A 103 -11.83 -5.45 0.64
N LEU A 104 -10.87 -4.70 1.16
CA LEU A 104 -10.36 -4.88 2.51
C LEU A 104 -11.36 -4.41 3.58
N GLU A 105 -12.07 -3.31 3.34
CA GLU A 105 -13.16 -2.83 4.21
C GLU A 105 -14.27 -3.87 4.35
N TYR A 106 -14.75 -4.39 3.23
CA TYR A 106 -15.77 -5.44 3.22
C TYR A 106 -15.34 -6.67 4.04
N LEU A 107 -14.09 -7.10 3.88
CA LEU A 107 -13.56 -8.22 4.65
C LEU A 107 -13.44 -7.91 6.16
N ALA A 108 -13.10 -6.68 6.53
CA ALA A 108 -13.02 -6.28 7.93
C ALA A 108 -14.39 -6.23 8.61
N GLU A 109 -15.47 -5.99 7.86
CA GLU A 109 -16.85 -6.03 8.36
C GLU A 109 -17.40 -7.46 8.54
N GLU A 110 -16.86 -8.44 7.80
CA GLU A 110 -17.29 -9.85 7.85
C GLU A 110 -16.61 -10.71 8.94
N VAL A 111 -15.58 -10.18 9.62
CA VAL A 111 -14.71 -10.91 10.58
C VAL A 111 -14.90 -10.40 12.01
#